data_AF-A0A846TZB0-F1
#
_entry.id   AF-A0A846TZB0-F1
#
_cell.length_a   1.000
_cell.length_b   1.000
_cell.length_c   1.000
_cell.angle_alpha   90.00
_cell.angle_beta   90.00
_cell.angle_gamma   90.00
#
_symmetry.space_group_name_H-M   'P 1'
#
loop_
_entity.id
_entity.type
_entity.pdbx_description
1 polymer ?
#
loop_
_entity_poly.entity_id
_entity_poly.type
_entity_poly.pdbx_seq_one_letter_code
_entity_poly.pdbx_strand_id
1 'polypeptide(L)'
;MRIPLSWLREYAPVPEGATAEQVLETMVSVGFEEEEVHRPSDEISGPVVVGQVLCREPEEHSNGKTVNWCQVRVVPEGQEQSLTGKGIEPSGVQGIVCGAHIFEVGDKVVVTLPG
;
A
#
# COMPACT_ATOMS: atom_id res chain seq x y z
N MET A 1 -22.40 4.60 -2.30
CA MET A 1 -21.90 3.19 -2.38
C MET A 1 -20.63 3.18 -3.22
N ARG A 2 -19.60 2.37 -2.91
CA ARG A 2 -18.35 2.33 -3.70
C ARG A 2 -18.10 0.93 -4.28
N ILE A 3 -17.65 0.87 -5.53
CA ILE A 3 -17.29 -0.36 -6.23
C ILE A 3 -16.03 -0.15 -7.09
N PRO A 4 -15.01 -1.03 -7.03
CA PRO A 4 -13.89 -0.99 -7.96
C PRO A 4 -14.35 -1.32 -9.38
N LEU A 5 -13.88 -0.53 -10.37
CA LEU A 5 -14.22 -0.75 -11.77
C LEU A 5 -13.76 -2.12 -12.28
N SER A 6 -12.61 -2.61 -11.82
CA SER A 6 -12.11 -3.95 -12.15
C SER A 6 -13.08 -5.04 -11.72
N TRP A 7 -13.66 -4.93 -10.52
CA TRP A 7 -14.62 -5.90 -10.01
C TRP A 7 -15.95 -5.82 -10.77
N LEU A 8 -16.45 -4.62 -11.08
CA LEU A 8 -17.67 -4.45 -11.87
C LEU A 8 -17.56 -5.11 -13.25
N ARG A 9 -16.39 -5.03 -13.89
CA ARG A 9 -16.10 -5.66 -15.20
C ARG A 9 -16.22 -7.18 -15.18
N GLU A 10 -16.06 -7.82 -14.03
CA GLU A 10 -16.22 -9.28 -13.91
C GLU A 10 -17.69 -9.71 -14.00
N TYR A 11 -18.64 -8.83 -13.67
CA TYR A 11 -20.07 -9.16 -13.54
C TYR A 11 -20.98 -8.40 -14.50
N ALA A 12 -20.48 -7.37 -15.18
CA ALA A 12 -21.24 -6.55 -16.11
C ALA A 12 -20.49 -6.37 -17.45
N PRO A 13 -21.20 -6.24 -18.58
CA PRO A 13 -20.61 -6.06 -19.90
C PRO A 13 -20.13 -4.61 -20.11
N VAL A 14 -19.18 -4.17 -19.29
CA VAL A 14 -18.56 -2.84 -19.41
C VAL A 14 -17.63 -2.85 -20.64
N PRO A 15 -17.79 -1.92 -21.59
CA PRO A 15 -16.93 -1.85 -22.77
C PRO A 15 -15.44 -1.84 -22.42
N GLU A 16 -14.63 -2.53 -23.23
CA GLU A 16 -13.18 -2.54 -23.06
C GLU A 16 -12.62 -1.11 -23.13
N GLY A 17 -11.71 -0.77 -22.22
CA GLY A 17 -11.11 0.56 -22.15
C GLY A 17 -12.02 1.67 -21.63
N ALA A 18 -13.31 1.41 -21.34
CA ALA A 18 -14.18 2.43 -20.76
C ALA A 18 -13.63 3.00 -19.45
N THR A 19 -13.65 4.32 -19.30
CA THR A 19 -13.21 4.98 -18.06
C THR A 19 -14.27 4.87 -16.97
N ALA A 20 -13.87 5.12 -15.72
CA ALA A 20 -14.81 5.16 -14.61
C ALA A 20 -15.90 6.24 -14.81
N GLU A 21 -15.55 7.39 -15.38
CA GLU A 21 -16.48 8.47 -15.70
C GLU A 21 -17.54 8.05 -16.72
N GLN A 22 -17.15 7.36 -17.79
CA GLN A 22 -18.09 6.90 -18.82
C GLN A 22 -19.09 5.89 -18.26
N VAL A 23 -18.62 5.02 -17.36
CA VAL A 23 -19.50 4.07 -16.65
C VAL A 23 -20.44 4.81 -15.71
N LEU A 24 -19.92 5.79 -14.96
CA LEU A 24 -20.71 6.57 -14.02
C LEU A 24 -21.80 7.38 -14.73
N GLU A 25 -21.48 8.04 -15.85
CA GLU A 25 -22.46 8.75 -16.70
C GLU A 25 -23.60 7.82 -17.15
N THR A 26 -23.27 6.59 -17.55
CA THR A 26 -24.27 5.56 -17.92
C THR A 26 -25.15 5.18 -16.71
N MET A 27 -24.56 5.01 -15.54
CA MET A 27 -25.29 4.68 -14.30
C MET A 27 -26.23 5.81 -13.87
N VAL A 28 -25.81 7.08 -14.02
CA VAL A 28 -26.65 8.26 -13.76
C VAL A 28 -27.85 8.30 -14.70
N SER A 29 -27.67 7.93 -15.98
CA SER A 29 -28.77 7.91 -16.95
C SER A 29 -29.93 6.96 -16.58
N VAL A 30 -29.66 5.96 -15.71
CA VAL A 30 -30.67 4.99 -15.24
C VAL A 30 -31.03 5.17 -13.75
N GLY A 31 -30.61 6.29 -13.14
CA GLY A 31 -31.08 6.71 -11.81
C GLY A 31 -30.13 6.42 -10.64
N PHE A 32 -28.88 6.02 -10.88
CA PHE A 32 -27.86 5.93 -9.82
C PHE A 32 -27.16 7.29 -9.65
N GLU A 33 -27.22 7.87 -8.46
CA GLU A 33 -26.59 9.17 -8.19
C GLU A 33 -25.05 9.10 -8.23
N GLU A 34 -24.44 10.15 -8.78
CA GLU A 34 -22.99 10.35 -8.80
C GLU A 34 -22.51 11.02 -7.51
N GLU A 35 -21.49 10.43 -6.88
CA GLU A 35 -20.75 11.07 -5.78
C GLU A 35 -19.34 11.47 -6.22
N GLU A 36 -18.48 10.49 -6.56
CA GLU A 36 -17.08 10.76 -6.92
C GLU A 36 -16.42 9.56 -7.62
N VAL A 37 -15.41 9.82 -8.46
CA VAL A 37 -14.46 8.82 -8.95
C VAL A 37 -13.13 8.98 -8.22
N HIS A 38 -12.68 7.92 -7.55
CA HIS A 38 -11.40 7.93 -6.83
C HIS A 38 -10.32 7.16 -7.59
N ARG A 39 -9.10 7.73 -7.66
CA ARG A 39 -7.91 7.09 -8.24
C ARG A 39 -6.72 7.07 -7.28
N PRO A 40 -6.78 6.28 -6.20
CA PRO A 40 -5.73 6.30 -5.17
C PRO A 40 -4.33 5.96 -5.71
N SER A 41 -4.24 5.17 -6.79
CA SER A 41 -2.97 4.82 -7.43
C SER A 41 -2.21 6.02 -7.99
N ASP A 42 -2.91 7.07 -8.41
CA ASP A 42 -2.30 8.23 -9.07
C ASP A 42 -1.51 9.09 -8.07
N GLU A 43 -1.82 8.95 -6.77
CA GLU A 43 -1.18 9.66 -5.67
C GLU A 43 -0.06 8.85 -5.00
N ILE A 44 0.06 7.55 -5.33
CA ILE A 44 1.10 6.68 -4.76
C ILE A 44 2.33 6.73 -5.67
N SER A 45 3.47 7.12 -5.09
CA SER A 45 4.75 7.21 -5.77
C SER A 45 5.90 6.71 -4.89
N GLY A 46 7.09 6.61 -5.48
CA GLY A 46 8.29 6.08 -4.82
C GLY A 46 8.35 4.55 -4.81
N PRO A 47 9.41 3.97 -4.24
CA PRO A 47 9.54 2.53 -4.13
C PRO A 47 8.58 2.00 -3.05
N VAL A 48 7.44 1.49 -3.48
CA VAL A 48 6.43 0.82 -2.64
C VAL A 48 6.53 -0.69 -2.86
N VAL A 49 6.87 -1.41 -1.81
CA VAL A 49 7.15 -2.86 -1.89
C VAL A 49 6.42 -3.63 -0.80
N VAL A 50 6.28 -4.94 -1.00
CA VAL A 50 5.82 -5.84 0.06
C VAL A 50 7.03 -6.23 0.92
N GLY A 51 7.00 -5.85 2.19
CA GLY A 51 7.96 -6.24 3.20
C GLY A 51 7.48 -7.41 4.08
N GLN A 52 8.39 -8.05 4.79
CA GLN A 52 8.10 -9.01 5.85
C GLN A 52 8.74 -8.58 7.15
N VAL A 53 7.97 -8.55 8.23
CA VAL A 53 8.45 -8.16 9.55
C VAL A 53 9.32 -9.28 10.12
N LEU A 54 10.58 -8.98 10.40
CA LEU A 54 11.54 -9.93 11.00
C LEU A 54 11.67 -9.71 12.51
N CYS A 55 11.62 -8.45 12.94
CA CYS A 55 11.64 -8.08 14.36
C CYS A 55 10.66 -6.94 14.62
N ARG A 56 10.06 -6.93 15.81
CA ARG A 56 9.18 -5.88 16.32
C ARG A 56 9.45 -5.70 17.82
N GLU A 57 10.15 -4.62 18.16
CA GLU A 57 10.54 -4.29 19.53
C GLU A 57 9.80 -3.03 20.00
N PRO A 58 8.90 -3.12 21.00
CA PRO A 58 8.22 -1.95 21.52
C PRO A 58 9.16 -1.07 22.36
N GLU A 59 9.15 0.23 22.09
CA GLU A 59 9.92 1.24 22.82
C GLU A 59 9.00 2.35 23.32
N GLU A 60 9.06 2.66 24.62
CA GLU A 60 8.33 3.79 25.21
C GLU A 60 9.16 5.07 25.07
N HIS A 61 8.59 6.08 24.41
CA HIS A 61 9.22 7.38 24.25
C HIS A 61 8.87 8.34 25.39
N SER A 62 9.65 9.42 25.50
CA SER A 62 9.49 10.46 26.52
C SER A 62 8.11 11.14 26.56
N ASN A 63 7.30 11.00 25.50
CA ASN A 63 5.91 11.49 25.44
C ASN A 63 4.88 10.46 25.94
N GLY A 64 5.32 9.32 26.50
CA GLY A 64 4.47 8.24 27.01
C GLY A 64 3.81 7.38 25.92
N LYS A 65 4.17 7.57 24.64
CA LYS A 65 3.68 6.73 23.55
C LYS A 65 4.67 5.61 23.27
N THR A 66 4.16 4.40 23.12
CA THR A 66 4.94 3.27 22.63
C THR A 66 4.94 3.26 21.10
N VAL A 67 6.12 3.21 20.49
CA VAL A 67 6.26 2.84 19.07
C VAL A 67 7.02 1.52 18.98
N ASN A 68 7.14 0.96 17.78
CA ASN A 68 7.93 -0.25 17.57
C ASN A 68 9.12 0.06 16.68
N TRP A 69 10.32 -0.30 17.12
CA TRP A 69 11.46 -0.46 16.25
C TRP A 69 11.34 -1.80 15.53
N CYS A 70 11.32 -1.77 14.20
CA CYS A 70 11.09 -2.95 13.37
C CYS A 70 12.27 -3.20 12.45
N GLN A 71 12.60 -4.47 12.24
CA GLN A 71 13.42 -4.90 11.11
C GLN A 71 12.50 -5.52 10.07
N VAL A 72 12.49 -4.98 8.85
CA VAL A 72 11.59 -5.41 7.79
C VAL A 72 12.39 -5.79 6.56
N ARG A 73 12.27 -7.04 6.13
CA ARG A 73 12.85 -7.52 4.87
C ARG A 73 12.01 -7.00 3.71
N VAL A 74 12.58 -6.17 2.85
CA VAL A 74 11.88 -5.49 1.74
C VAL A 74 12.27 -6.01 0.36
N VAL A 75 13.16 -7.00 0.33
CA VAL A 75 13.57 -7.75 -0.86
C VAL A 75 13.40 -9.24 -0.55
N PRO A 76 12.87 -10.06 -1.48
CA PRO A 76 12.74 -11.49 -1.25
C PRO A 76 14.06 -12.14 -0.80
N GLU A 77 13.97 -13.15 0.07
CA GLU A 77 15.16 -13.84 0.55
C GLU A 77 15.95 -14.46 -0.60
N GLY A 78 17.27 -14.24 -0.59
CA GLY A 78 18.17 -14.69 -1.65
C GLY A 78 18.20 -13.80 -2.90
N GLN A 79 17.43 -12.70 -2.95
CA GLN A 79 17.51 -11.71 -4.03
C GLN A 79 18.35 -10.50 -3.62
N GLU A 80 18.98 -9.88 -4.63
CA GLU A 80 19.79 -8.67 -4.43
C GLU A 80 18.91 -7.42 -4.33
N GLN A 81 19.26 -6.52 -3.40
CA GLN A 81 18.67 -5.19 -3.32
C GLN A 81 19.17 -4.33 -4.48
N SER A 82 18.27 -3.91 -5.36
CA SER A 82 18.59 -3.06 -6.51
C SER A 82 18.48 -1.55 -6.22
N LEU A 83 17.75 -1.16 -5.17
CA LEU A 83 17.63 0.23 -4.77
C LEU A 83 18.91 0.70 -4.09
N THR A 84 19.29 1.93 -4.39
CA THR A 84 20.47 2.60 -3.83
C THR A 84 20.07 3.98 -3.33
N GLY A 85 20.73 4.47 -2.29
CA GLY A 85 20.48 5.82 -1.77
C GLY A 85 20.64 5.90 -0.27
N LYS A 86 20.53 7.11 0.27
CA LYS A 86 20.58 7.33 1.72
C LYS A 86 19.37 6.66 2.39
N GLY A 87 19.62 5.82 3.39
CA GLY A 87 18.57 5.10 4.11
C GLY A 87 18.10 3.83 3.42
N ILE A 88 18.77 3.38 2.35
CA ILE A 88 18.54 2.07 1.76
C ILE A 88 19.66 1.13 2.21
N GLU A 89 19.31 0.13 3.02
CA GLU A 89 20.24 -0.92 3.44
C GLU A 89 20.49 -1.96 2.32
N PRO A 90 21.76 -2.21 1.92
CA PRO A 90 22.10 -3.20 0.88
C PRO A 90 21.70 -4.64 1.18
N SER A 91 21.54 -4.99 2.47
CA SER A 91 21.07 -6.33 2.88
C SER A 91 19.62 -6.64 2.46
N GLY A 92 18.85 -5.62 2.05
CA GLY A 92 17.42 -5.77 1.79
C GLY A 92 16.57 -5.83 3.06
N VAL A 93 17.14 -5.59 4.24
CA VAL A 93 16.44 -5.47 5.53
C VAL A 93 16.54 -4.03 6.03
N GLN A 94 15.41 -3.36 6.18
CA GLN A 94 15.35 -1.97 6.64
C GLN A 94 14.94 -1.87 8.11
N GLY A 95 15.58 -0.95 8.83
CA GLY A 95 15.10 -0.48 10.13
C GLY A 95 13.97 0.53 9.94
N ILE A 96 12.79 0.25 10.51
CA ILE A 96 11.58 1.08 10.36
C ILE A 96 10.96 1.33 11.72
N VAL A 97 10.70 2.60 12.04
CA VAL A 97 9.89 2.98 13.21
C VAL A 97 8.42 2.95 12.83
N CYS A 98 7.60 2.18 13.55
CA CYS A 98 6.17 2.08 13.29
C CYS A 98 5.35 2.23 14.59
N GLY A 99 4.38 3.14 14.59
CA GLY A 99 3.46 3.35 15.71
C GLY A 99 2.23 2.44 15.71
N ALA A 100 2.05 1.58 14.69
CA ALA A 100 0.91 0.67 14.64
C ALA A 100 1.11 -0.51 15.61
N HIS A 101 0.01 -1.05 16.13
CA HIS A 101 0.03 -2.21 17.03
C HIS A 101 -0.65 -3.46 16.44
N ILE A 102 -1.18 -3.36 15.22
CA ILE A 102 -1.99 -4.39 14.54
C ILE A 102 -1.17 -5.22 13.55
N PHE A 103 0.03 -5.65 13.97
CA PHE A 103 0.88 -6.59 13.23
C PHE A 103 1.89 -7.28 14.17
N GLU A 104 2.44 -8.39 13.70
CA GLU A 104 3.43 -9.20 14.41
C GLU A 104 4.60 -9.64 13.52
N VAL A 105 5.58 -10.31 14.12
CA VAL A 105 6.71 -10.88 13.38
C VAL A 105 6.21 -11.97 12.45
N GLY A 106 6.66 -11.94 11.20
CA GLY A 106 6.22 -12.84 10.14
C GLY A 106 5.21 -12.22 9.18
N ASP A 107 4.48 -11.18 9.60
CA ASP A 107 3.48 -10.52 8.75
C ASP A 107 4.08 -9.89 7.50
N LYS A 108 3.28 -9.89 6.44
CA LYS A 108 3.55 -9.14 5.20
C LYS A 108 2.91 -7.76 5.30
N VAL A 109 3.70 -6.73 5.04
CA VAL A 109 3.29 -5.32 5.15
C VAL A 109 3.66 -4.56 3.89
N VAL A 110 3.00 -3.44 3.62
CA VAL A 110 3.38 -2.52 2.55
C VAL A 110 4.39 -1.53 3.12
N VAL A 111 5.53 -1.37 2.45
CA VAL A 111 6.62 -0.49 2.88
C VAL A 111 6.92 0.53 1.78
N THR A 112 6.90 1.81 2.16
CA THR A 112 7.44 2.91 1.36
C THR A 112 8.91 3.11 1.73
N LEU A 113 9.81 2.96 0.77
CA LEU A 113 11.24 3.18 0.97
C LEU A 113 11.63 4.63 0.63
N PRO A 114 12.78 5.13 1.12
CA PRO A 114 13.30 6.43 0.70
C PRO A 114 13.35 6.60 -0.83
N GLY A 115 12.70 7.65 -1.34
CA GLY A 115 12.55 7.96 -2.77
C GLY A 115 11.10 7.92 -3.20
#